data_AF-A0A314V0T5-F1
#
_entry.id   AF-A0A314V0T5-F1
#
_cell.length_a   1.000
_cell.length_b   1.000
_cell.length_c   1.000
_cell.angle_alpha   90.00
_cell.angle_beta   90.00
_cell.angle_gamma   90.00
#
_symmetry.space_group_name_H-M   'P 1'
#
loop_
_entity.id
_entity.type
_entity.pdbx_description
1 polymer ?
#
loop_
_entity_poly.entity_id
_entity_poly.type
_entity_poly.pdbx_seq_one_letter_code
_entity_poly.pdbx_strand_id
1 'polypeptide(L)'
;MVGVYVMLGSVITTTVAQALPQALPGCPDKCGNLTIPYPFGIGANCHRAGFPIVCNTSTEPPTALWANIIVTAFSLDEAEMQVLQYIARDCYDKQGNNTINNDPWLRLPPPFTISDTKNKFNCCWL
;
A
#
# COMPACT_ATOMS: atom_id res chain seq x y z
N MET A 1 58.37 17.99 -25.26
CA MET A 1 57.15 18.69 -24.79
C MET A 1 56.05 17.65 -24.67
N VAL A 2 55.62 17.35 -23.44
CA VAL A 2 54.42 16.51 -23.22
C VAL A 2 53.28 17.49 -22.98
N GLY A 3 52.31 17.55 -23.90
CA GLY A 3 51.14 18.40 -23.78
C GLY A 3 50.08 17.71 -22.93
N VAL A 4 49.67 18.34 -21.83
CA VAL A 4 48.57 17.87 -20.98
C VAL A 4 47.26 18.44 -21.53
N TYR A 5 46.36 17.58 -22.00
CA TYR A 5 45.01 17.96 -22.41
C TYR A 5 44.02 17.71 -21.27
N VAL A 6 43.41 18.79 -20.78
CA VAL A 6 42.33 18.72 -19.78
C VAL A 6 41.01 18.60 -20.54
N MET A 7 40.41 17.42 -20.51
CA MET A 7 39.09 17.19 -21.11
C MET A 7 38.01 17.68 -20.12
N LEU A 8 37.43 18.86 -20.38
CA LEU A 8 36.26 19.37 -19.67
C LEU A 8 35.03 18.55 -20.07
N GLY A 9 34.76 17.48 -19.33
CA GLY A 9 33.54 16.68 -19.48
C GLY A 9 32.33 17.42 -18.91
N SER A 10 31.40 17.82 -19.77
CA SER A 10 30.09 18.34 -19.38
C SER A 10 29.25 17.21 -18.79
N VAL A 11 28.97 17.27 -17.48
CA VAL A 11 28.05 16.35 -16.82
C VAL A 11 26.64 16.69 -17.25
N ILE A 12 26.08 15.92 -18.19
CA ILE A 12 24.67 16.02 -18.57
C ILE A 12 23.86 15.28 -17.50
N THR A 13 23.32 16.01 -16.54
CA THR A 13 22.36 15.46 -15.58
C THR A 13 21.03 15.25 -16.31
N THR A 14 20.72 14.03 -16.73
CA THR A 14 19.38 13.67 -17.21
C THR A 14 18.43 13.63 -16.02
N THR A 15 17.59 14.65 -15.86
CA THR A 15 16.50 14.63 -14.88
C THR A 15 15.44 13.66 -15.37
N VAL A 16 15.32 12.50 -14.74
CA VAL A 16 14.20 11.59 -14.97
C VAL A 16 12.97 12.21 -14.33
N ALA A 17 12.01 12.67 -15.14
CA ALA A 17 10.72 13.10 -14.63
C ALA A 17 9.99 11.87 -14.07
N GLN A 18 9.88 11.77 -12.75
CA GLN A 18 9.09 10.73 -12.10
C GLN A 18 7.62 11.03 -12.41
N ALA A 19 7.00 10.21 -13.25
CA ALA A 19 5.57 10.29 -13.51
C ALA A 19 4.84 10.12 -12.19
N LEU A 20 3.98 11.08 -11.82
CA LEU A 20 3.16 10.95 -10.62
C LEU A 20 2.31 9.68 -10.73
N PRO A 21 2.01 8.99 -9.62
CA PRO A 21 1.05 7.89 -9.62
C PRO A 21 -0.29 8.42 -10.16
N GLN A 22 -0.68 8.04 -11.39
CA GLN A 22 -1.88 8.58 -12.03
C GLN A 22 -2.98 7.52 -12.07
N ALA A 23 -4.18 7.92 -11.63
CA ALA A 23 -5.40 7.19 -11.95
C ALA A 23 -5.69 7.30 -13.46
N LEU A 24 -6.54 6.40 -13.97
CA LEU A 24 -7.02 6.51 -15.35
C LEU A 24 -7.81 7.82 -15.54
N PRO A 25 -7.74 8.46 -16.73
CA PRO A 25 -8.51 9.68 -17.01
C PRO A 25 -10.01 9.46 -16.75
N GLY A 26 -10.62 10.37 -15.97
CA GLY A 26 -12.03 10.28 -15.60
C GLY A 26 -12.34 9.38 -14.40
N CYS A 27 -11.33 8.76 -13.79
CA CYS A 27 -11.48 7.97 -12.58
C CYS A 27 -11.13 8.75 -11.31
N PRO A 28 -11.80 8.47 -10.17
CA PRO A 28 -11.38 9.03 -8.89
C PRO A 28 -9.96 8.61 -8.53
N ASP A 29 -9.13 9.58 -8.19
CA ASP A 29 -7.72 9.39 -7.86
C ASP A 29 -7.46 9.40 -6.34
N LYS A 30 -8.49 9.62 -5.52
CA LYS A 30 -8.37 9.71 -4.06
C LYS A 30 -9.52 9.05 -3.30
N CYS A 31 -9.20 8.55 -2.12
CA CYS A 31 -10.15 8.23 -1.06
C CYS A 31 -9.64 8.79 0.27
N GLY A 32 -10.32 9.82 0.79
CA GLY A 32 -9.80 10.61 1.90
C GLY A 32 -8.44 11.24 1.53
N ASN A 33 -7.41 10.92 2.31
CA ASN A 33 -6.04 11.39 2.07
C ASN A 33 -5.19 10.42 1.22
N LEU A 34 -5.73 9.26 0.85
CA LEU A 34 -5.00 8.25 0.09
C LEU A 34 -5.14 8.50 -1.41
N THR A 35 -4.03 8.74 -2.11
CA THR A 35 -3.97 8.76 -3.59
C THR A 35 -3.97 7.33 -4.12
N ILE A 36 -4.82 7.05 -5.10
CA ILE A 36 -5.04 5.72 -5.69
C ILE A 36 -4.56 5.74 -7.15
N PRO A 37 -3.40 5.14 -7.45
CA PRO A 37 -2.90 5.05 -8.82
C PRO A 37 -3.41 3.82 -9.58
N TYR A 38 -3.36 3.85 -10.91
CA TYR A 38 -3.46 2.63 -11.70
C TYR A 38 -2.31 1.67 -11.35
N PRO A 39 -2.53 0.35 -11.20
CA PRO A 39 -3.69 -0.46 -11.61
C PRO A 39 -4.87 -0.52 -10.64
N PHE A 40 -4.80 0.19 -9.52
CA PHE A 40 -5.88 0.30 -8.53
C PHE A 40 -6.89 1.38 -8.97
N GLY A 41 -8.12 1.31 -8.44
CA GLY A 41 -9.10 2.35 -8.75
C GLY A 41 -10.48 2.09 -8.19
N ILE A 42 -11.27 3.17 -8.15
CA ILE A 42 -12.64 3.19 -7.65
C ILE A 42 -13.61 3.22 -8.83
N GLY A 43 -14.58 2.31 -8.83
CA GLY A 43 -15.63 2.25 -9.84
C GLY A 43 -15.27 1.37 -11.05
N ALA A 44 -16.27 1.17 -11.90
CA ALA A 44 -16.14 0.31 -13.07
C ALA A 44 -15.12 0.86 -14.07
N ASN A 45 -14.30 -0.02 -14.64
CA ASN A 45 -13.26 0.30 -15.63
C ASN A 45 -12.14 1.23 -15.14
N CYS A 46 -12.07 1.53 -13.84
CA CYS A 46 -11.02 2.38 -13.26
C CYS A 46 -9.84 1.59 -12.69
N HIS A 47 -9.90 0.27 -12.73
CA HIS A 47 -8.90 -0.61 -12.16
C HIS A 47 -8.65 -1.81 -13.07
N ARG A 48 -7.50 -2.46 -12.89
CA ARG A 48 -7.24 -3.78 -13.46
C ARG A 48 -8.01 -4.85 -12.66
N ALA A 49 -8.35 -5.97 -13.29
CA ALA A 49 -8.96 -7.10 -12.60
C ALA A 49 -8.13 -7.52 -11.37
N GLY A 50 -8.78 -7.69 -10.22
CA GLY A 50 -8.14 -8.00 -8.93
C GLY A 50 -7.74 -6.79 -8.07
N PHE A 51 -7.84 -5.56 -8.61
CA PHE A 51 -7.45 -4.34 -7.92
C PHE A 51 -8.59 -3.32 -7.64
N PRO A 52 -9.84 -3.74 -7.37
CA PRO A 52 -10.89 -2.79 -7.05
C PRO A 52 -10.64 -2.17 -5.67
N ILE A 53 -10.79 -0.85 -5.58
CA ILE A 53 -10.81 -0.12 -4.32
C ILE A 53 -12.23 0.35 -4.05
N VAL A 54 -12.71 0.07 -2.84
CA VAL A 54 -13.95 0.61 -2.32
C VAL A 54 -13.60 1.77 -1.41
N CYS A 55 -14.12 2.96 -1.71
CA CYS A 55 -13.99 4.10 -0.81
C CYS A 55 -15.19 4.14 0.12
N ASN A 56 -14.99 3.82 1.40
CA ASN A 56 -16.03 3.92 2.41
C ASN A 56 -16.17 5.37 2.85
N THR A 57 -17.23 6.04 2.40
CA THR A 57 -17.53 7.44 2.73
C THR A 57 -18.31 7.59 4.03
N SER A 58 -18.67 6.50 4.71
CA SER A 58 -19.31 6.53 6.03
C SER A 58 -18.33 6.72 7.18
N THR A 59 -17.01 6.68 6.91
CA THR A 59 -15.97 7.00 7.88
C THR A 59 -15.47 8.42 7.68
N GLU A 60 -14.97 9.04 8.74
CA GLU A 60 -14.32 10.36 8.69
C GLU A 60 -12.87 10.26 9.18
N PRO A 61 -11.85 10.46 8.30
CA PRO A 61 -11.96 10.64 6.86
C PRO A 61 -12.43 9.36 6.12
N PRO A 62 -12.84 9.45 4.84
CA PRO A 62 -13.17 8.28 4.03
C PRO A 62 -12.02 7.28 3.97
N THR A 63 -12.35 5.98 4.09
CA THR A 63 -11.36 4.91 4.19
C THR A 63 -11.33 4.07 2.92
N ALA A 64 -10.15 3.84 2.35
CA ALA A 64 -9.97 2.96 1.21
C ALA A 64 -9.92 1.49 1.67
N LEU A 65 -10.64 0.63 0.95
CA LEU A 65 -10.75 -0.80 1.25
C LEU A 65 -10.42 -1.64 0.00
N TRP A 66 -9.64 -2.70 0.21
CA TRP A 66 -9.45 -3.79 -0.75
C TRP A 66 -9.89 -5.09 -0.09
N ALA A 67 -10.87 -5.79 -0.68
CA ALA A 67 -11.46 -7.00 -0.09
C ALA A 67 -11.90 -6.82 1.39
N ASN A 68 -12.48 -5.66 1.74
CA ASN A 68 -12.86 -5.25 3.09
C ASN A 68 -11.72 -5.02 4.09
N ILE A 69 -10.48 -4.94 3.61
CA ILE A 69 -9.29 -4.64 4.42
C ILE A 69 -8.84 -3.22 4.12
N ILE A 70 -8.50 -2.46 5.17
CA ILE A 70 -8.07 -1.06 5.05
C ILE A 70 -6.76 -0.99 4.28
N VAL A 71 -6.72 -0.17 3.23
CA VAL A 71 -5.52 0.15 2.47
C VAL A 71 -4.90 1.42 3.02
N THR A 72 -3.62 1.40 3.33
CA THR A 72 -2.90 2.52 3.96
C THR A 72 -1.93 3.21 3.01
N ALA A 73 -1.38 2.48 2.03
CA ALA A 73 -0.45 3.02 1.05
C ALA A 73 -0.35 2.12 -0.20
N PHE A 74 0.11 2.72 -1.30
CA PHE A 74 0.51 2.01 -2.52
C PHE A 74 1.96 2.33 -2.83
N SER A 75 2.71 1.35 -3.34
CA SER A 75 4.08 1.51 -3.85
C SER A 75 4.12 0.99 -5.27
N LEU A 76 4.20 1.88 -6.26
CA LEU A 76 4.23 1.49 -7.67
C LEU A 76 5.58 0.90 -8.07
N ASP A 77 6.68 1.48 -7.57
CA ASP A 77 8.04 1.04 -7.90
C ASP A 77 8.30 -0.40 -7.45
N GLU A 78 7.63 -0.81 -6.36
CA GLU A 78 7.79 -2.14 -5.76
C GLU A 78 6.60 -3.07 -6.09
N ALA A 79 5.58 -2.55 -6.80
CA ALA A 79 4.32 -3.24 -7.08
C ALA A 79 3.61 -3.77 -5.83
N GLU A 80 3.55 -2.97 -4.76
CA GLU A 80 3.00 -3.33 -3.46
C GLU A 80 1.77 -2.51 -3.07
N MET A 81 0.86 -3.15 -2.33
CA MET A 81 -0.24 -2.51 -1.61
C MET A 81 -0.07 -2.80 -0.12
N GLN A 82 -0.07 -1.76 0.71
CA GLN A 82 -0.04 -1.91 2.17
C GLN A 82 -1.46 -1.94 2.72
N VAL A 83 -1.74 -2.96 3.51
CA VAL A 83 -3.05 -3.18 4.12
C VAL A 83 -2.93 -3.33 5.64
N LEU A 84 -3.94 -2.88 6.37
CA LEU A 84 -4.01 -3.04 7.82
C LEU A 84 -4.85 -4.28 8.14
N GLN A 85 -4.17 -5.37 8.50
CA GLN A 85 -4.82 -6.60 8.93
C GLN A 85 -5.28 -6.51 10.39
N TYR A 86 -6.32 -7.27 10.74
CA TYR A 86 -6.76 -7.44 12.11
C TYR A 86 -5.64 -8.04 12.97
N ILE A 87 -5.48 -7.49 14.18
CA ILE A 87 -4.49 -7.95 15.16
C ILE A 87 -5.03 -9.21 15.85
N ALA A 88 -4.22 -10.26 15.89
CA ALA A 88 -4.51 -11.47 16.68
C ALA A 88 -4.38 -11.15 18.18
N ARG A 89 -5.28 -11.70 18.99
CA ARG A 89 -5.27 -11.49 20.45
C ARG A 89 -5.44 -12.82 21.12
N ASP A 90 -4.70 -13.01 22.20
CA ASP A 90 -4.85 -14.12 23.12
C ASP A 90 -4.59 -13.61 24.53
N CYS A 91 -5.66 -13.17 25.20
CA CYS A 91 -5.61 -12.46 26.47
C CYS A 91 -6.16 -13.34 27.61
N TYR A 92 -5.53 -13.26 28.78
CA TYR A 92 -5.87 -14.06 29.96
C TYR A 92 -6.06 -13.18 31.20
N ASP A 93 -6.95 -13.58 32.11
CA ASP A 93 -7.08 -12.96 33.43
C ASP A 93 -6.00 -13.44 34.41
N LYS A 94 -5.98 -12.90 35.63
CA LYS A 94 -4.99 -13.29 36.67
C LYS A 94 -5.15 -14.74 37.13
N GLN A 95 -6.30 -15.36 36.87
CA GLN A 95 -6.62 -16.74 37.19
C GLN A 95 -6.25 -17.70 36.05
N GLY A 96 -5.81 -17.17 34.90
CA GLY A 96 -5.44 -17.93 33.71
C GLY A 96 -6.62 -18.26 32.78
N ASN A 97 -7.79 -17.66 32.97
CA ASN A 97 -8.91 -17.84 32.05
C ASN A 97 -8.77 -16.94 30.83
N ASN A 98 -9.05 -17.47 29.65
CA ASN A 98 -9.07 -16.69 28.42
C ASN A 98 -10.21 -15.66 28.46
N THR A 99 -9.88 -14.39 28.24
CA THR A 99 -10.85 -13.28 28.27
C THR A 99 -11.18 -12.79 26.88
N ILE A 100 -10.17 -12.69 26.01
CA ILE A 100 -10.30 -12.18 24.65
C ILE A 100 -9.40 -13.03 23.77
N ASN A 101 -9.99 -13.70 22.78
CA ASN A 101 -9.25 -14.46 21.78
C ASN A 101 -9.79 -14.17 20.38
N ASN A 102 -8.89 -13.96 19.43
CA ASN A 102 -9.22 -13.95 18.01
C ASN A 102 -8.04 -14.40 17.15
N ASP A 103 -8.36 -15.17 16.11
CA ASP A 103 -7.42 -15.65 15.11
C ASP A 103 -7.79 -15.09 13.72
N PRO A 104 -7.22 -13.95 13.31
CA PRO A 104 -7.48 -13.35 12.01
C PRO A 104 -6.69 -14.07 10.91
N TRP A 105 -7.35 -14.34 9.79
CA TRP A 105 -6.73 -14.94 8.62
C TRP A 105 -6.83 -14.02 7.40
N LEU A 106 -5.83 -14.10 6.53
CA LEU A 106 -5.81 -13.42 5.23
C LEU A 106 -5.70 -14.47 4.13
N ARG A 107 -6.65 -14.48 3.20
CA ARG A 107 -6.56 -15.27 1.97
C ARG A 107 -6.29 -14.37 0.79
N LEU A 108 -5.14 -14.60 0.16
CA LEU A 108 -4.76 -13.95 -1.07
C LEU A 108 -5.05 -14.89 -2.25
N PRO A 109 -5.92 -14.51 -3.20
CA PRO A 109 -6.02 -15.26 -4.45
C PRO A 109 -4.73 -15.08 -5.27
N PRO A 110 -4.33 -16.05 -6.10
CA PRO A 110 -3.25 -15.83 -7.06
C PRO A 110 -3.55 -14.60 -7.93
N PRO A 111 -2.56 -13.76 -8.27
CA PRO A 111 -1.11 -13.94 -8.07
C PRO A 111 -0.53 -13.22 -6.83
N PHE A 112 -1.34 -12.88 -5.83
CA PHE A 112 -0.89 -12.06 -4.70
C PHE A 112 -0.09 -12.84 -3.66
N THR A 113 0.97 -12.23 -3.12
CA THR A 113 1.81 -12.75 -2.03
C THR A 113 1.99 -11.71 -0.93
N ILE A 114 2.29 -12.15 0.29
CA ILE A 114 2.65 -11.27 1.41
C ILE A 114 4.16 -11.02 1.34
N SER A 115 4.58 -9.74 1.46
CA SER A 115 6.00 -9.40 1.58
C SER A 115 6.58 -10.07 2.82
N ASP A 116 7.71 -10.73 2.71
CA ASP A 116 8.41 -11.42 3.80
C ASP A 116 9.22 -10.45 4.69
N THR A 117 9.54 -9.26 4.18
CA THR A 117 10.47 -8.31 4.81
C THR A 117 9.82 -7.02 5.33
N LYS A 118 8.60 -6.68 4.87
CA LYS A 118 7.97 -5.38 5.16
C LYS A 118 6.78 -5.43 6.13
N ASN A 119 6.45 -6.60 6.68
CA ASN A 119 5.39 -6.71 7.68
C ASN A 119 5.78 -5.97 8.97
N LYS A 120 4.86 -5.16 9.47
CA LYS A 120 5.01 -4.48 10.77
C LYS A 120 3.99 -5.05 11.75
N PHE A 121 4.47 -5.76 12.76
CA PHE A 121 3.64 -6.31 13.82
C PHE A 121 3.70 -5.38 15.03
N ASN A 122 2.56 -4.81 15.41
CA ASN A 122 2.44 -4.08 16.66
C ASN A 122 1.90 -5.04 17.72
N CYS A 123 2.76 -5.48 18.63
CA CYS A 123 2.34 -6.20 19.83
C CYS A 123 1.94 -5.17 20.89
N CYS A 124 0.66 -5.13 21.26
CA CYS A 124 0.20 -4.37 22.42
C CYS A 124 0.22 -5.31 23.63
N TRP A 125 1.14 -5.09 24.56
CA TRP A 125 1.03 -5.65 25.91
C TRP A 125 -0.04 -4.85 26.66
N LEU A 126 -1.13 -5.51 27.06
CA LEU A 126 -2.17 -4.96 27.93
C LEU A 126 -1.93 -5.42 29.38
#